data_AF-A0A9X8VB31-F1
#
_entry.id   AF-A0A9X8VB31-F1
#
_cell.length_a   1.000
_cell.length_b   1.000
_cell.length_c   1.000
_cell.angle_alpha   90.00
_cell.angle_beta   90.00
_cell.angle_gamma   90.00
#
_symmetry.space_group_name_H-M   'P 1'
#
loop_
_entity.id
_entity.type
_entity.pdbx_description
1 polymer ?
#
loop_
_entity_poly.entity_id
_entity_poly.type
_entity_poly.pdbx_seq_one_letter_code
_entity_poly.pdbx_strand_id
1 'polypeptide(L)'
;GGQRFFERQEIKDALAYLRLISNRNDDAAFERVVNTPTRGIGDRTLDVVRQAARDRQLTLWQATRELMQDKVLAGRAASALQRFIELV
;
A
#
# COMPACT_ATOMS: atom_id res chain seq x y z
N GLY A 1 -2.57 13.15 -28.86
CA GLY A 1 -1.56 13.79 -28.01
C GLY A 1 -2.16 14.23 -26.69
N GLY A 2 -2.21 13.35 -25.70
CA GLY A 2 -2.75 13.64 -24.36
C GLY A 2 -2.87 12.36 -23.54
N GLN A 3 -3.41 11.30 -24.16
CA GLN A 3 -3.52 9.96 -23.57
C GLN A 3 -2.15 9.36 -23.20
N ARG A 4 -1.14 9.54 -24.07
CA ARG A 4 0.25 9.09 -23.82
C ARG A 4 0.94 9.76 -22.61
N PHE A 5 0.42 10.89 -22.10
CA PHE A 5 0.98 11.53 -20.90
C PHE A 5 0.59 10.76 -19.63
N PHE A 6 -0.70 10.41 -19.48
CA PHE A 6 -1.23 9.64 -18.34
C PHE A 6 -0.83 8.15 -18.38
N GLU A 7 -0.30 7.67 -19.50
CA GLU A 7 0.19 6.30 -19.62
C GLU A 7 1.54 6.09 -18.92
N ARG A 8 2.32 7.16 -18.70
CA ARG A 8 3.62 7.12 -18.03
C ARG A 8 3.46 6.57 -16.62
N GLN A 9 4.34 5.63 -16.25
CA GLN A 9 4.28 4.96 -14.95
C GLN A 9 4.35 5.97 -13.80
N GLU A 10 5.27 6.94 -13.91
CA GLU A 10 5.49 8.01 -12.93
C GLU A 10 4.23 8.84 -12.66
N ILE A 11 3.47 9.16 -13.71
CA ILE A 11 2.21 9.92 -13.59
C ILE A 11 1.15 9.08 -12.90
N LYS A 12 1.05 7.79 -13.24
CA LYS A 12 0.11 6.87 -12.58
C LYS A 12 0.45 6.66 -11.10
N ASP A 13 1.73 6.61 -10.76
CA ASP A 13 2.19 6.42 -9.38
C ASP A 13 1.90 7.67 -8.55
N ALA A 14 2.20 8.86 -9.07
CA ALA A 14 1.85 10.13 -8.43
C ALA A 14 0.32 10.24 -8.22
N LEU A 15 -0.48 9.89 -9.22
CA LEU A 15 -1.94 9.88 -9.09
C LEU A 15 -2.43 8.88 -8.05
N ALA A 16 -1.81 7.71 -7.94
CA ALA A 16 -2.17 6.73 -6.92
C ALA A 16 -1.82 7.22 -5.51
N TYR A 17 -0.71 7.93 -5.31
CA TYR A 17 -0.44 8.59 -4.02
C TYR A 17 -1.53 9.60 -3.68
N LEU A 18 -1.89 10.48 -4.61
CA LEU A 18 -2.94 11.49 -4.40
C LEU A 18 -4.29 10.83 -4.08
N ARG A 19 -4.64 9.76 -4.80
CA ARG A 19 -5.85 8.97 -4.53
C ARG A 19 -5.83 8.38 -3.13
N LEU A 20 -4.71 7.82 -2.70
CA LEU A 20 -4.60 7.19 -1.39
C LEU A 20 -4.68 8.21 -0.24
N ILE A 21 -4.08 9.39 -0.41
CA ILE A 21 -4.20 10.51 0.55
C ILE A 21 -5.67 10.97 0.64
N SER A 22 -6.35 11.09 -0.50
CA SER A 22 -7.76 11.49 -0.56
C SER A 22 -8.72 10.40 -0.07
N ASN A 23 -8.39 9.13 -0.30
CA ASN A 23 -9.19 7.97 0.05
C ASN A 23 -8.29 6.79 0.45
N ARG A 24 -8.10 6.62 1.75
CA ARG A 24 -7.27 5.53 2.32
C ARG A 24 -7.87 4.14 2.11
N ASN A 25 -9.14 4.04 1.71
CA ASN A 25 -9.81 2.77 1.44
C ASN A 25 -9.61 2.29 -0.01
N ASP A 26 -8.77 2.97 -0.79
CA ASP A 26 -8.48 2.64 -2.18
C ASP A 26 -7.38 1.56 -2.28
N ASP A 27 -7.81 0.30 -2.25
CA ASP A 27 -6.89 -0.85 -2.30
C ASP A 27 -6.04 -0.88 -3.58
N ALA A 28 -6.59 -0.47 -4.72
CA ALA A 28 -5.85 -0.43 -5.99
C ALA A 28 -4.75 0.63 -5.97
N ALA A 29 -5.02 1.80 -5.38
CA ALA A 29 -4.01 2.82 -5.16
C ALA A 29 -2.94 2.33 -4.16
N PHE A 30 -3.37 1.70 -3.06
CA PHE A 30 -2.47 1.13 -2.06
C PHE A 30 -1.49 0.12 -2.67
N GLU A 31 -1.98 -0.90 -3.37
CA GLU A 31 -1.13 -1.94 -3.99
C GLU A 31 -0.11 -1.36 -4.97
N ARG A 32 -0.48 -0.29 -5.67
CA ARG A 32 0.40 0.36 -6.64
C ARG A 32 1.55 1.10 -5.96
N VAL A 33 1.27 1.84 -4.88
CA VAL A 33 2.25 2.76 -4.28
C VAL A 33 2.98 2.20 -3.06
N VAL A 34 2.47 1.14 -2.44
CA VAL A 34 3.05 0.54 -1.22
C VAL A 34 4.53 0.22 -1.40
N ASN A 35 4.94 -0.32 -2.55
CA ASN A 35 6.34 -0.65 -2.86
C ASN A 35 6.94 0.23 -3.97
N THR A 36 6.36 1.40 -4.26
CA THR A 36 6.85 2.33 -5.29
C THR A 36 7.07 3.71 -4.67
N PRO A 37 8.31 4.23 -4.52
CA PRO A 37 9.60 3.57 -4.81
C PRO A 37 9.85 2.34 -3.93
N THR A 38 10.77 1.46 -4.34
CA THR A 38 11.03 0.18 -3.67
C THR A 38 11.33 0.35 -2.17
N ARG A 39 10.49 -0.25 -1.31
CA ARG A 39 10.62 -0.20 0.16
C ARG A 39 11.10 -1.51 0.77
N GLY A 40 11.32 -2.54 -0.04
CA GLY A 40 11.63 -3.88 0.43
C GLY A 40 10.39 -4.62 0.97
N ILE A 41 9.20 -4.21 0.55
CA ILE A 41 7.95 -4.92 0.84
C ILE A 41 7.79 -5.98 -0.25
N GLY A 42 8.02 -7.25 0.10
CA GLY A 42 7.89 -8.38 -0.82
C GLY A 42 6.47 -8.91 -0.92
N ASP A 43 6.21 -9.71 -1.95
CA ASP A 43 4.89 -10.29 -2.25
C ASP A 43 4.31 -11.06 -1.06
N ARG A 44 5.13 -11.85 -0.36
CA ARG A 44 4.70 -12.59 0.84
C ARG A 44 4.15 -11.68 1.95
N THR A 45 4.69 -10.46 2.09
CA THR A 45 4.16 -9.50 3.07
C THR A 45 2.82 -8.95 2.61
N LEU A 46 2.70 -8.61 1.32
CA LEU A 46 1.43 -8.16 0.75
C LEU A 46 0.35 -9.24 0.82
N ASP A 47 0.71 -10.51 0.63
CA ASP A 47 -0.23 -11.62 0.74
C ASP A 47 -0.78 -11.78 2.16
N VAL A 48 0.05 -11.57 3.19
CA VAL A 48 -0.42 -11.54 4.58
C VAL A 48 -1.40 -10.39 4.80
N VAL A 49 -1.10 -9.19 4.29
CA VAL A 49 -2.00 -8.03 4.37
C VAL A 49 -3.32 -8.30 3.65
N ARG A 50 -3.27 -8.84 2.43
CA ARG A 50 -4.44 -9.22 1.64
C ARG A 50 -5.29 -10.28 2.34
N GLN A 51 -4.64 -11.26 2.97
CA GLN A 51 -5.34 -12.32 3.69
C GLN A 51 -6.05 -11.74 4.91
N ALA A 52 -5.37 -10.92 5.71
CA ALA A 52 -5.97 -10.24 6.85
C ALA A 52 -7.13 -9.30 6.44
N ALA A 53 -6.97 -8.56 5.34
CA ALA A 53 -8.01 -7.72 4.78
C ALA A 53 -9.26 -8.54 4.41
N ARG A 54 -9.09 -9.69 3.74
CA ARG A 54 -10.20 -10.59 3.40
C ARG A 54 -10.86 -11.20 4.64
N ASP A 55 -10.06 -11.73 5.56
CA ASP A 55 -10.55 -12.45 6.74
C ASP A 55 -11.32 -11.54 7.69
N ARG A 56 -10.88 -10.28 7.80
CA ARG A 56 -11.50 -9.27 8.68
C ARG A 56 -12.49 -8.35 7.96
N GLN A 57 -12.68 -8.54 6.64
CA GLN A 57 -13.48 -7.67 5.77
C GLN A 57 -13.09 -6.19 5.86
N LEU A 58 -11.79 -5.93 5.86
CA LEU A 58 -11.19 -4.60 5.93
C LEU A 58 -10.52 -4.23 4.61
N THR A 59 -10.27 -2.94 4.44
CA THR A 59 -9.39 -2.44 3.36
C THR A 59 -7.93 -2.80 3.64
N LEU A 60 -7.08 -2.80 2.62
CA LEU A 60 -5.65 -3.09 2.77
C LEU A 60 -4.97 -2.10 3.72
N TRP A 61 -5.40 -0.84 3.71
CA TRP A 61 -4.91 0.17 4.65
C TRP A 61 -5.27 -0.17 6.10
N GLN A 62 -6.54 -0.49 6.36
CA GLN A 62 -7.02 -0.87 7.69
C GLN A 62 -6.34 -2.15 8.17
N ALA A 63 -6.28 -3.18 7.32
CA ALA A 63 -5.62 -4.44 7.63
C ALA A 63 -4.14 -4.24 7.95
N THR A 64 -3.45 -3.35 7.22
CA THR A 64 -2.06 -2.99 7.52
C THR A 64 -1.94 -2.39 8.92
N ARG A 65 -2.82 -1.44 9.29
CA ARG A 65 -2.80 -0.84 10.62
C ARG A 65 -3.07 -1.85 11.73
N GLU A 66 -4.02 -2.76 11.54
CA GLU A 66 -4.30 -3.80 12.53
C GLU A 66 -3.15 -4.80 12.65
N LEU A 67 -2.58 -5.26 11.54
CA LEU A 67 -1.43 -6.17 11.56
C LEU A 67 -0.20 -5.56 12.25
N MET A 68 -0.05 -4.23 12.16
CA MET A 68 0.99 -3.49 12.90
C MET A 68 0.68 -3.40 14.40
N GLN A 69 -0.57 -3.20 14.78
CA GLN A 69 -1.00 -3.20 16.19
C GLN A 69 -0.85 -4.60 16.82
N ASP A 70 -1.25 -5.64 16.10
CA ASP A 70 -1.14 -7.04 16.52
C ASP A 70 0.31 -7.56 16.49
N LYS A 71 1.27 -6.75 15.97
CA LYS A 71 2.68 -7.11 15.76
C LYS A 71 2.87 -8.43 14.99
N VAL A 72 1.92 -8.74 14.08
CA VAL A 72 1.94 -9.97 13.27
C VAL A 72 3.10 -9.94 12.27
N LEU A 73 3.41 -8.75 11.75
CA LEU A 73 4.55 -8.53 10.87
C LEU A 73 5.79 -8.18 11.71
N ALA A 74 6.91 -8.85 11.45
CA ALA A 74 8.18 -8.63 12.13
C ALA A 74 9.30 -8.24 11.16
N GLY A 75 10.32 -7.57 11.70
CA GLY A 75 11.56 -7.26 10.97
C GLY A 75 11.40 -6.16 9.91
N ARG A 76 12.18 -6.28 8.83
CA ARG A 76 12.32 -5.22 7.81
C ARG A 76 11.01 -4.86 7.12
N ALA A 77 10.13 -5.85 6.89
CA ALA A 77 8.85 -5.66 6.24
C ALA A 77 7.88 -4.80 7.09
N ALA A 78 7.85 -5.05 8.40
CA ALA A 78 7.05 -4.26 9.34
C ALA A 78 7.51 -2.80 9.38
N SER A 79 8.82 -2.56 9.47
CA SER A 79 9.37 -1.21 9.45
C SER A 79 9.11 -0.49 8.12
N ALA A 80 9.12 -1.21 7.00
CA ALA A 80 8.83 -0.65 5.68
C ALA A 80 7.36 -0.23 5.54
N LEU A 81 6.43 -1.06 6.01
CA LEU A 81 5.00 -0.72 6.05
C LEU A 81 4.71 0.43 7.03
N GLN A 82 5.34 0.44 8.20
CA GLN A 82 5.25 1.56 9.15
C GLN A 82 5.63 2.89 8.50
N ARG A 83 6.81 2.94 7.86
CA ARG A 83 7.26 4.15 7.16
C ARG A 83 6.33 4.56 6.02
N PHE A 84 5.72 3.60 5.34
CA PHE A 84 4.76 3.88 4.27
C PHE A 84 3.47 4.51 4.82
N ILE A 85 2.92 3.96 5.90
CA ILE A 85 1.72 4.51 6.55
C ILE A 85 1.98 5.90 7.14
N GLU A 86 3.17 6.14 7.71
CA GLU A 86 3.56 7.46 8.25
C GLU A 86 3.75 8.53 7.17
N LEU A 87 4.09 8.12 5.95
CA LEU A 87 4.31 9.02 4.82
C LEU A 87 2.98 9.57 4.23
N VAL A 88 1.89 8.80 4.32
CA VAL A 88 0.61 9.03 3.61
C VAL A 88 -0.46 9.63 4.51
#